data_AF-A0AB40CCC0-F1
#
_entry.id   AF-A0AB40CCC0-F1
#
_cell.length_a   1.000
_cell.length_b   1.000
_cell.length_c   1.000
_cell.angle_alpha   90.00
_cell.angle_beta   90.00
_cell.angle_gamma   90.00
#
_symmetry.space_group_name_H-M   'P 1'
#
loop_
_entity.id
_entity.type
_entity.pdbx_description
1 polymer ?
#
loop_
_entity_poly.entity_id
_entity_poly.type
_entity_poly.pdbx_seq_one_letter_code
_entity_poly.pdbx_strand_id
1 'polypeptide(L)'
;MKVRTEFKVPEKRWYWLKALALSTRGDWAALEKFSKEKRPPGGYKPFVEACIGADAKAEALKYIPKLTEPRERSEAYARIGMAKEAADAASQAKDSEFFGRLKLTLGQNAGATSIFDSLRDRLSFQGVY
;
A
#
# COMPACT_ATOMS: atom_id res chain seq x y z
N MET A 1 26.83 3.74 3.58
CA MET A 1 25.57 4.11 4.27
C MET A 1 25.86 5.12 5.39
N LYS A 2 26.01 6.41 5.06
CA LYS A 2 26.32 7.45 6.08
C LYS A 2 25.08 8.25 6.49
N VAL A 3 24.29 8.69 5.51
CA VAL A 3 23.08 9.51 5.72
C VAL A 3 22.05 8.89 6.68
N ARG A 4 21.71 7.60 6.56
CA ARG A 4 20.71 6.98 7.46
C ARG A 4 21.09 7.11 8.93
N THR A 5 22.36 6.84 9.25
CA THR A 5 22.89 6.83 10.61
C THR A 5 23.09 8.26 11.12
N GLU A 6 23.63 9.14 10.29
CA GLU A 6 23.84 10.57 10.62
C GLU A 6 22.52 11.27 10.99
N PHE A 7 21.46 11.03 10.22
CA PHE A 7 20.15 11.63 10.46
C PHE A 7 19.25 10.80 11.40
N LYS A 8 19.78 9.71 11.98
CA LYS A 8 19.06 8.81 12.90
C LYS A 8 17.67 8.41 12.38
N VAL A 9 17.59 8.10 11.07
CA VAL A 9 16.30 7.85 10.41
C VAL A 9 15.64 6.60 11.03
N PRO A 10 14.42 6.70 11.58
CA PRO A 10 13.72 5.56 12.15
C PRO A 10 13.53 4.44 11.13
N GLU A 11 13.62 3.18 11.57
CA GLU A 11 13.57 2.03 10.66
C GLU A 11 12.28 2.00 9.82
N LYS A 12 11.12 2.29 10.43
CA LYS A 12 9.84 2.41 9.71
C LYS A 12 9.93 3.43 8.57
N ARG A 13 10.49 4.62 8.82
CA ARG A 13 10.64 5.68 7.81
C ARG A 13 11.65 5.29 6.72
N TRP A 14 12.71 4.60 7.09
CA TRP A 14 13.70 4.09 6.13
C TRP A 14 13.08 3.15 5.09
N TYR A 15 12.18 2.25 5.51
CA TYR A 15 11.50 1.35 4.58
C TYR A 15 10.59 2.08 3.59
N TRP A 16 9.85 3.08 4.05
CA TRP A 16 9.07 3.95 3.14
C TRP A 16 9.96 4.65 2.12
N LEU A 17 11.02 5.32 2.58
CA LEU A 17 11.92 6.07 1.70
C LEU A 17 12.62 5.16 0.68
N LYS A 18 13.18 4.03 1.12
CA LYS A 18 13.90 3.12 0.24
C LYS A 18 12.94 2.44 -0.76
N ALA A 19 11.74 2.03 -0.34
CA ALA A 19 10.76 1.44 -1.25
C ALA A 19 10.32 2.44 -2.34
N LEU A 20 9.99 3.68 -1.95
CA LEU A 20 9.65 4.76 -2.89
C LEU A 20 10.79 5.08 -3.84
N ALA A 21 12.03 5.17 -3.34
CA ALA A 21 13.19 5.46 -4.19
C ALA A 21 13.47 4.36 -5.21
N LEU A 22 13.31 3.09 -4.81
CA LEU A 22 13.49 1.95 -5.71
C LEU A 22 12.37 1.87 -6.74
N SER A 23 11.11 2.09 -6.35
CA SER A 23 9.99 2.08 -7.29
C SER A 23 10.01 3.26 -8.27
N THR A 24 10.39 4.45 -7.81
CA THR A 24 10.55 5.64 -8.66
C THR A 24 11.61 5.41 -9.74
N ARG A 25 12.63 4.60 -9.44
CA ARG A 25 13.67 4.20 -10.40
C ARG A 25 13.28 3.00 -11.26
N GLY A 26 12.15 2.35 -10.99
CA GLY A 26 11.75 1.09 -11.63
C GLY A 26 12.64 -0.11 -11.30
N ASP A 27 13.42 -0.04 -10.22
CA ASP A 27 14.36 -1.11 -9.83
C ASP A 27 13.63 -2.18 -8.99
N TRP A 28 12.76 -2.94 -9.67
CA TRP A 28 11.90 -3.96 -9.05
C TRP A 28 12.71 -5.12 -8.47
N ALA A 29 13.83 -5.48 -9.10
CA ALA A 29 14.72 -6.52 -8.59
C ALA A 29 15.34 -6.12 -7.24
N ALA A 30 15.80 -4.87 -7.11
CA ALA A 30 16.30 -4.37 -5.83
C ALA A 30 15.18 -4.18 -4.80
N LEU A 31 13.97 -3.79 -5.21
CA LEU A 31 12.79 -3.70 -4.34
C LEU A 31 12.42 -5.08 -3.77
N GLU A 32 12.43 -6.11 -4.62
CA GLU A 32 12.15 -7.48 -4.22
C GLU A 32 13.23 -8.02 -3.28
N LYS A 33 14.51 -7.79 -3.59
CA LYS A 33 15.62 -8.10 -2.68
C LYS A 33 15.42 -7.41 -1.34
N PHE A 34 15.13 -6.11 -1.34
CA PHE A 34 14.93 -5.33 -0.13
C PHE A 34 13.78 -5.86 0.74
N SER A 35 12.68 -6.29 0.10
CA SER A 35 11.52 -6.86 0.81
C SER A 35 11.83 -8.18 1.55
N LYS A 36 12.89 -8.88 1.15
CA LYS A 36 13.32 -10.18 1.69
C LYS A 36 14.49 -10.07 2.67
N GLU A 37 15.17 -8.93 2.77
CA GLU A 37 16.33 -8.73 3.66
C GLU A 37 15.95 -8.93 5.15
N LYS A 38 14.84 -8.34 5.57
CA LYS A 38 14.27 -8.45 6.92
C LYS A 38 12.78 -8.17 6.83
N ARG A 39 11.99 -8.75 7.75
CA ARG A 39 10.57 -8.42 7.86
C ARG A 39 10.43 -6.89 8.11
N PRO A 40 9.73 -6.16 7.23
CA PRO A 40 9.62 -4.71 7.38
C PRO A 40 8.89 -4.31 8.67
N PRO A 41 9.40 -3.32 9.42
CA PRO A 41 8.68 -2.78 10.57
C PRO A 41 7.37 -2.14 10.13
N GLY A 42 6.26 -2.56 10.73
CA GLY A 42 4.93 -2.13 10.31
C GLY A 42 4.40 -2.82 9.04
N GLY A 43 5.07 -3.88 8.55
CA GLY A 43 4.57 -4.73 7.48
C GLY A 43 4.85 -4.23 6.06
N TYR A 44 4.19 -4.83 5.07
CA TYR A 44 4.51 -4.67 3.65
C TYR A 44 3.86 -3.46 2.97
N LYS A 45 3.13 -2.62 3.73
CA LYS A 45 2.47 -1.41 3.22
C LYS A 45 3.38 -0.48 2.40
N PRO A 46 4.64 -0.21 2.80
CA PRO A 46 5.55 0.61 1.99
C PRO A 46 5.78 0.08 0.57
N PHE A 47 5.84 -1.24 0.42
CA PHE A 47 6.08 -1.90 -0.87
C PHE A 47 4.82 -1.86 -1.75
N VAL A 48 3.65 -2.08 -1.15
CA VAL A 48 2.36 -1.98 -1.84
C VAL A 48 2.14 -0.57 -2.36
N GLU A 49 2.26 0.44 -1.50
CA GLU A 49 2.08 1.85 -1.91
C GLU A 49 3.09 2.28 -2.96
N ALA A 50 4.36 1.86 -2.82
CA ALA A 50 5.40 2.17 -3.79
C ALA A 50 5.11 1.57 -5.18
N CYS A 51 4.56 0.36 -5.25
CA CYS A 51 4.18 -0.27 -6.51
C CYS A 51 2.92 0.36 -7.11
N ILE A 52 1.89 0.63 -6.30
CA ILE A 52 0.66 1.28 -6.76
C ILE A 52 0.94 2.70 -7.26
N GLY A 53 1.75 3.48 -6.53
CA GLY A 53 2.12 4.84 -6.93
C GLY A 53 2.95 4.91 -8.21
N ALA A 54 3.60 3.80 -8.60
CA ALA A 54 4.34 3.67 -9.85
C ALA A 54 3.53 2.95 -10.95
N ASP A 55 2.23 2.73 -10.74
CA ASP A 55 1.33 1.97 -11.63
C ASP A 55 1.83 0.56 -12.00
N ALA A 56 2.67 -0.03 -11.13
CA ALA A 56 3.28 -1.34 -11.32
C ALA A 56 2.40 -2.44 -10.74
N LYS A 57 1.25 -2.70 -11.37
CA LYS A 57 0.26 -3.69 -10.89
C LYS A 57 0.86 -5.08 -10.60
N ALA A 58 1.68 -5.61 -11.50
CA ALA A 58 2.28 -6.93 -11.35
C ALA A 58 3.20 -7.02 -10.11
N GLU A 59 3.91 -5.94 -9.79
CA GLU A 59 4.77 -5.86 -8.61
C GLU A 59 3.96 -5.70 -7.33
N ALA A 60 2.88 -4.91 -7.36
CA ALA A 60 2.00 -4.73 -6.20
C ALA A 60 1.40 -6.07 -5.73
N LEU A 61 1.01 -6.94 -6.68
CA LEU A 61 0.44 -8.27 -6.39
C LEU A 61 1.37 -9.18 -5.59
N LYS A 62 2.70 -8.97 -5.63
CA LYS A 62 3.67 -9.72 -4.82
C LYS A 62 3.57 -9.39 -3.32
N TYR A 63 3.05 -8.21 -2.98
CA TYR A 63 3.08 -7.66 -1.63
C TYR A 63 1.70 -7.55 -0.99
N ILE A 64 0.64 -7.33 -1.77
CA ILE A 64 -0.74 -7.21 -1.26
C ILE A 64 -1.16 -8.41 -0.37
N PRO A 65 -0.90 -9.69 -0.75
CA PRO A 65 -1.24 -10.83 0.10
C PRO A 65 -0.53 -10.83 1.46
N LYS A 66 0.57 -10.08 1.60
CA LYS A 66 1.37 -9.99 2.83
C LYS A 66 0.89 -8.90 3.80
N LEU A 67 -0.14 -8.13 3.43
CA LEU A 67 -0.81 -7.19 4.34
C LEU A 67 -1.63 -7.97 5.38
N THR A 68 -1.48 -7.62 6.66
CA THR A 68 -2.15 -8.31 7.76
C THR A 68 -3.64 -7.98 7.81
N GLU A 69 -3.97 -6.71 7.63
CA GLU A 69 -5.35 -6.22 7.73
C GLU A 69 -6.14 -6.53 6.45
N PRO A 70 -7.27 -7.27 6.55
CA PRO A 70 -8.13 -7.55 5.38
C PRO A 70 -8.63 -6.27 4.71
N ARG A 71 -8.90 -5.24 5.50
CA ARG A 71 -9.30 -3.91 5.00
C ARG A 71 -8.20 -3.30 4.12
N GLU A 72 -6.97 -3.18 4.61
CA GLU A 72 -5.86 -2.63 3.82
C GLU A 72 -5.63 -3.44 2.53
N ARG A 73 -5.78 -4.77 2.62
CA ARG A 73 -5.67 -5.66 1.46
C ARG A 73 -6.74 -5.40 0.41
N SER A 74 -7.98 -5.24 0.85
CA SER A 74 -9.11 -4.95 -0.04
C SER A 74 -8.98 -3.60 -0.74
N GLU A 75 -8.55 -2.56 -0.01
CA GLU A 75 -8.30 -1.23 -0.56
C GLU A 75 -7.18 -1.28 -1.60
N ALA A 76 -6.09 -2.03 -1.32
CA ALA A 76 -5.00 -2.18 -2.26
C ALA A 76 -5.41 -2.92 -3.55
N TYR A 77 -6.18 -4.01 -3.46
CA TYR A 77 -6.71 -4.70 -4.63
C TYR A 77 -7.64 -3.81 -5.46
N ALA A 78 -8.52 -3.04 -4.80
CA ALA A 78 -9.43 -2.12 -5.50
C ALA A 78 -8.65 -1.07 -6.31
N ARG A 79 -7.57 -0.50 -5.74
CA ARG A 79 -6.73 0.50 -6.41
C ARG A 79 -6.01 0.00 -7.65
N ILE A 80 -5.76 -1.31 -7.75
CA ILE A 80 -5.15 -1.92 -8.93
C ILE A 80 -6.19 -2.60 -9.86
N GLY A 81 -7.48 -2.31 -9.67
CA GLY A 81 -8.58 -2.80 -10.50
C GLY A 81 -8.88 -4.30 -10.32
N MET A 82 -8.50 -4.90 -9.20
CA MET A 82 -8.75 -6.31 -8.87
C MET A 82 -10.04 -6.43 -8.08
N ALA A 83 -11.18 -6.22 -8.75
CA ALA A 83 -12.49 -6.08 -8.10
C ALA A 83 -12.93 -7.32 -7.32
N LYS A 84 -12.66 -8.52 -7.86
CA LYS A 84 -13.03 -9.79 -7.23
C LYS A 84 -12.23 -10.01 -5.95
N GLU A 85 -10.92 -9.86 -6.04
CA GLU A 85 -9.99 -10.02 -4.92
C GLU A 85 -10.21 -8.95 -3.84
N ALA A 86 -10.58 -7.73 -4.24
CA ALA A 86 -10.98 -6.68 -3.32
C ALA A 86 -12.23 -7.06 -2.54
N ALA A 87 -13.26 -7.59 -3.21
CA ALA A 87 -14.48 -8.05 -2.56
C ALA A 87 -14.23 -9.25 -1.63
N ASP A 88 -13.41 -10.21 -2.05
CA ASP A 88 -13.03 -11.39 -1.25
C ASP A 88 -12.21 -11.00 -0.01
N ALA A 89 -11.34 -10.00 -0.11
CA ALA A 89 -10.59 -9.48 1.04
C ALA A 89 -11.49 -8.64 1.97
N ALA A 90 -12.42 -7.87 1.42
CA ALA A 90 -13.35 -7.05 2.19
C ALA A 90 -14.38 -7.89 2.95
N SER A 91 -14.81 -9.04 2.41
CA SER A 91 -15.72 -9.95 3.13
C SER A 91 -15.08 -10.59 4.37
N GLN A 92 -13.74 -10.67 4.41
CA GLN A 92 -12.98 -11.12 5.57
C GLN A 92 -12.85 -10.02 6.63
N ALA A 93 -13.11 -8.76 6.28
CA ALA A 93 -13.21 -7.68 7.27
C ALA A 93 -14.58 -7.75 7.94
N LYS A 94 -14.63 -7.67 9.28
CA LYS A 94 -15.88 -7.61 10.06
C LYS A 94 -16.64 -6.26 9.91
N ASP A 95 -16.37 -5.51 8.85
CA ASP A 95 -16.85 -4.15 8.63
C ASP A 95 -17.84 -4.13 7.43
N SER A 96 -19.12 -4.29 7.75
CA SER A 96 -20.21 -4.36 6.76
C SER A 96 -20.44 -3.03 6.03
N GLU A 97 -20.18 -1.89 6.68
CA GLU A 97 -20.34 -0.56 6.10
C GLU A 97 -19.24 -0.26 5.07
N PHE A 98 -18.00 -0.64 5.37
CA PHE A 98 -16.88 -0.55 4.43
C PHE A 98 -17.12 -1.41 3.18
N PHE A 99 -17.60 -2.64 3.36
CA PHE A 99 -17.94 -3.52 2.24
C PHE A 99 -19.03 -2.94 1.32
N GLY A 100 -20.06 -2.31 1.90
CA GLY A 100 -21.10 -1.61 1.14
C GLY A 100 -20.54 -0.47 0.28
N ARG A 101 -19.67 0.36 0.85
CA ARG A 101 -18.99 1.45 0.11
C ARG A 101 -18.11 0.91 -1.01
N LEU A 102 -17.34 -0.14 -0.75
CA LEU A 102 -16.45 -0.73 -1.75
C LEU A 102 -17.22 -1.27 -2.96
N LYS A 103 -18.38 -1.91 -2.74
CA LYS A 103 -19.26 -2.37 -3.83
C LYS A 103 -19.78 -1.23 -4.71
N LEU A 104 -20.19 -0.13 -4.10
CA LEU A 104 -20.68 1.04 -4.83
C LEU A 104 -19.57 1.64 -5.71
N THR A 105 -18.35 1.75 -5.18
CA THR A 105 -17.19 2.28 -5.93
C THR A 105 -16.79 1.36 -7.08
N LEU A 106 -16.76 0.04 -6.88
CA LEU A 106 -16.43 -0.92 -7.94
C LEU A 106 -17.50 -0.99 -9.05
N GLY A 107 -18.78 -0.75 -8.71
CA GLY A 107 -19.87 -0.64 -9.67
C GLY A 107 -19.81 0.64 -10.52
N GLN A 108 -19.11 1.67 -10.05
CA GLN A 108 -18.92 2.95 -10.71
C GLN A 108 -17.48 3.10 -11.22
N ASN A 109 -17.07 2.26 -12.19
CA ASN A 109 -15.77 2.41 -12.83
C ASN A 109 -15.68 3.70 -13.67
N ALA A 110 -15.28 4.80 -13.02
CA ALA A 110 -14.66 5.98 -13.63
C ALA A 110 -13.94 6.92 -12.62
N GLY A 111 -14.17 6.79 -11.29
CA GLY A 111 -13.75 7.80 -10.31
C GLY A 111 -12.89 7.32 -9.14
N ALA A 112 -12.19 6.18 -9.26
CA ALA A 112 -11.48 5.53 -8.16
C ALA A 112 -10.41 6.39 -7.43
N THR A 113 -10.01 7.51 -8.02
CA THR A 113 -9.00 8.44 -7.49
C THR A 113 -9.54 9.38 -6.41
N SER A 114 -10.77 9.88 -6.53
CA SER A 114 -11.23 11.05 -5.77
C SER A 114 -11.47 10.78 -4.27
N ILE A 115 -12.01 9.60 -3.94
CA ILE A 115 -12.24 9.22 -2.53
C ILE A 115 -10.94 8.73 -1.88
N PHE A 116 -10.03 8.11 -2.64
CA PHE A 116 -8.77 7.64 -2.10
C PHE A 116 -7.81 8.81 -1.80
N ASP A 117 -7.81 9.86 -2.61
CA ASP A 117 -7.10 11.11 -2.31
C ASP A 117 -7.64 11.76 -1.04
N SER A 118 -8.97 11.78 -0.88
CA SER A 118 -9.63 12.27 0.34
C SER A 118 -9.25 11.46 1.58
N LEU A 119 -9.02 10.16 1.43
CA LEU A 119 -8.60 9.26 2.52
C LEU A 119 -7.10 9.39 2.83
N ARG A 120 -6.27 9.57 1.79
CA ARG A 120 -4.83 9.82 1.90
C ARG A 120 -4.56 11.12 2.63
N ASP A 121 -5.26 12.19 2.27
CA ASP A 121 -5.11 13.51 2.90
C ASP A 121 -5.54 13.51 4.37
N ARG A 122 -6.57 12.72 4.71
CA ARG A 122 -7.00 12.51 6.10
C ARG A 122 -6.01 11.68 6.92
N LEU A 123 -5.34 10.71 6.30
CA LEU A 123 -4.34 9.86 6.96
C LEU A 123 -2.95 10.50 7.03
N SER A 124 -2.64 11.49 6.19
CA SER A 124 -1.36 12.21 6.22
C SER A 124 -1.22 13.22 7.37
N PHE A 125 -2.27 13.49 8.16
CA PHE A 125 -2.24 14.47 9.25
C PHE A 125 -2.39 13.90 10.67
N GLN A 126 -2.41 12.59 10.88
CA GLN A 126 -2.28 12.02 12.23
C GLN A 126 -0.83 11.65 12.54
N GLY A 127 0.03 12.67 12.50
CA GLY A 127 1.30 12.70 13.22
C GLY A 127 1.18 13.67 14.38
N VAL A 128 0.50 13.26 15.45
CA VAL A 128 0.55 13.99 16.73
C VAL A 128 1.94 13.79 17.32
N TYR A 129 2.52 14.90 17.79
CA TYR A 129 3.79 15.03 18.50
C TYR A 129 4.05 13.95 19.56
#